data_AF-A0A7Y6EVP7-F1
#
_entry.id   AF-A0A7Y6EVP7-F1
#
_cell.length_a   1.000
_cell.length_b   1.000
_cell.length_c   1.000
_cell.angle_alpha   90.00
_cell.angle_beta   90.00
_cell.angle_gamma   90.00
#
_symmetry.space_group_name_H-M   'P 1'
#
loop_
_entity.id
_entity.type
_entity.pdbx_description
1 polymer ?
#
loop_
_entity_poly.entity_id
_entity_poly.type
_entity_poly.pdbx_seq_one_letter_code
_entity_poly.pdbx_strand_id
1 'polypeptide(L)'
;MLLSLDIRVDVTWWLEGASGKQVLNWLLLDEALPLSQASWLVEHFERERGMDQWNTGHWHAYIRRKVDEYEKLSGEQEVRREKAGLAGGAMMAAAERRAGTSGMAAAPSGAGVGGMPAVYPAEGWAQLERGAALLAERLRGRQLLAAEAEALLADTVPQLASWRAAAQLARLYGRLSITAALELATRRRPAWLSAHGAPRCRRCGSVARQRVPCAACGLAACAYCEACLALGRSRACALLLRSAAPVAVQGTAAPSTDGGLARWGLSAAQSAAASAALAYLSRPTSAKDGPGRFLLWAVTGAGKTEMVFPCDG
;
A
#
# COMPACT_ATOMS: atom_id res chain seq x y z
N MET A 1 -15.53 2.16 5.60
CA MET A 1 -14.32 2.60 6.34
C MET A 1 -13.34 3.17 5.34
N LEU A 2 -12.65 4.25 5.67
CA LEU A 2 -11.70 4.94 4.78
C LEU A 2 -10.41 5.22 5.55
N LEU A 3 -9.29 5.26 4.82
CA LEU A 3 -8.00 5.70 5.35
C LEU A 3 -7.83 7.18 5.00
N SER A 4 -7.68 8.02 6.03
CA SER A 4 -7.40 9.45 5.88
C SER A 4 -5.90 9.73 6.06
N LEU A 5 -5.36 10.65 5.27
CA LEU A 5 -4.04 11.25 5.45
C LEU A 5 -4.12 12.69 5.96
N ASP A 6 -5.22 13.39 5.68
CA ASP A 6 -5.59 14.70 6.20
C ASP A 6 -7.12 14.75 6.35
N ILE A 7 -7.60 14.76 7.59
CA ILE A 7 -9.03 14.67 7.92
C ILE A 7 -9.84 15.83 7.32
N ARG A 8 -9.22 17.00 7.11
CA ARG A 8 -9.90 18.17 6.53
C ARG A 8 -10.31 17.91 5.08
N VAL A 9 -9.58 17.06 4.36
CA VAL A 9 -9.95 16.63 3.02
C VAL A 9 -11.25 15.82 3.07
N ASP A 10 -11.37 14.89 4.00
CA ASP A 10 -12.59 14.08 4.14
C ASP A 10 -13.79 14.92 4.57
N VAL A 11 -13.60 15.86 5.50
CA VAL A 11 -14.65 16.80 5.91
C VAL A 11 -15.15 17.60 4.72
N THR A 12 -14.25 18.24 3.98
CA THR A 12 -14.61 19.07 2.81
C THR A 12 -15.23 18.23 1.69
N TRP A 13 -14.72 17.02 1.46
CA TRP A 13 -15.19 16.14 0.38
C TRP A 13 -16.55 15.49 0.66
N TRP A 14 -16.71 14.90 1.86
CA TRP A 14 -17.86 14.10 2.21
C TRP A 14 -18.96 14.88 2.92
N LEU A 15 -18.64 15.87 3.76
CA LEU A 15 -19.63 16.54 4.61
C LEU A 15 -20.11 17.86 4.01
N GLU A 16 -19.20 18.62 3.39
CA GLU A 16 -19.55 19.84 2.65
C GLU A 16 -20.02 19.56 1.21
N GLY A 17 -19.95 18.30 0.78
CA GLY A 17 -20.52 17.89 -0.50
C GLY A 17 -19.68 18.29 -1.72
N ALA A 18 -18.39 18.62 -1.58
CA ALA A 18 -17.52 18.88 -2.73
C ALA A 18 -17.44 17.69 -3.71
N SER A 19 -17.74 16.47 -3.23
CA SER A 19 -17.87 15.26 -4.05
C SER A 19 -19.17 15.15 -4.87
N GLY A 20 -20.11 16.08 -4.68
CA GLY A 20 -21.51 15.96 -5.14
C GLY A 20 -22.35 14.97 -4.33
N LYS A 21 -21.78 14.34 -3.30
CA LYS A 21 -22.47 13.47 -2.34
C LYS A 21 -22.25 13.98 -0.93
N GLN A 22 -23.31 13.98 -0.12
CA GLN A 22 -23.23 14.37 1.28
C GLN A 22 -23.40 13.15 2.20
N VAL A 23 -22.41 12.94 3.06
CA VAL A 23 -22.45 11.93 4.12
C VAL A 23 -22.99 12.60 5.38
N LEU A 24 -24.06 12.05 5.94
CA LEU A 24 -24.72 12.65 7.11
C LEU A 24 -24.09 12.22 8.44
N ASN A 25 -23.46 11.04 8.48
CA ASN A 25 -22.87 10.47 9.69
C ASN A 25 -21.46 9.97 9.42
N TRP A 26 -20.51 10.37 10.26
CA TRP A 26 -19.13 9.92 10.22
C TRP A 26 -18.62 9.66 11.64
N LEU A 27 -17.58 8.84 11.75
CA LEU A 27 -16.96 8.52 13.04
C LEU A 27 -15.44 8.48 12.86
N LEU A 28 -14.73 9.28 13.65
CA LEU A 28 -13.29 9.17 13.81
C LEU A 28 -12.99 8.01 14.73
N LEU A 29 -12.29 7.00 14.21
CA LEU A 29 -11.99 5.78 14.96
C LEU A 29 -10.68 5.90 15.74
N ASP A 30 -9.67 6.50 15.13
CA ASP A 30 -8.33 6.72 15.71
C ASP A 30 -7.57 7.74 14.84
N GLU A 31 -6.79 8.64 15.45
CA GLU A 31 -5.97 9.64 14.74
C GLU A 31 -4.52 9.21 14.53
N ALA A 32 -4.04 8.22 15.30
CA ALA A 32 -2.63 7.87 15.42
C ALA A 32 -2.34 6.40 15.10
N LEU A 33 -3.28 5.70 14.44
CA LEU A 33 -3.11 4.29 14.11
C LEU A 33 -1.97 4.09 13.10
N PRO A 34 -1.01 3.16 13.36
CA PRO A 34 0.01 2.77 12.39
C PRO A 34 -0.58 2.47 11.02
N LEU A 35 0.01 3.03 9.96
CA LEU A 35 -0.51 2.92 8.60
C LEU A 35 -0.76 1.47 8.16
N SER A 36 0.08 0.52 8.57
CA SER A 36 -0.10 -0.89 8.24
C SER A 36 -1.37 -1.48 8.86
N GLN A 37 -1.69 -1.10 10.10
CA GLN A 37 -2.93 -1.48 10.77
C GLN A 37 -4.12 -0.79 10.11
N ALA A 38 -4.05 0.52 9.86
CA ALA A 38 -5.12 1.29 9.23
C ALA A 38 -5.46 0.78 7.82
N SER A 39 -4.45 0.53 6.99
CA SER A 39 -4.63 -0.04 5.65
C SER A 39 -5.25 -1.44 5.73
N TRP A 40 -4.77 -2.28 6.65
CA TRP A 40 -5.30 -3.63 6.82
C TRP A 40 -6.76 -3.65 7.29
N LEU A 41 -7.13 -2.75 8.21
CA LEU A 41 -8.51 -2.59 8.69
C LEU A 41 -9.47 -2.22 7.55
N VAL A 42 -9.08 -1.28 6.69
CA VAL A 42 -9.90 -0.87 5.53
C VAL A 42 -10.09 -2.03 4.56
N GLU A 43 -9.05 -2.82 4.32
CA GLU A 43 -9.07 -3.96 3.39
C GLU A 43 -9.84 -5.18 3.93
N HIS A 44 -9.84 -5.37 5.25
CA HIS A 44 -10.49 -6.49 5.93
C HIS A 44 -11.73 -6.05 6.71
N PHE A 45 -12.31 -4.93 6.31
CA PHE A 45 -13.57 -4.43 6.85
C PHE A 45 -14.70 -5.37 6.44
N GLU A 46 -15.34 -5.96 7.44
CA GLU A 46 -16.50 -6.84 7.29
C GLU A 46 -17.69 -6.20 8.00
N ARG A 47 -18.79 -6.01 7.25
CA ARG A 47 -20.03 -5.46 7.80
C ARG A 47 -20.69 -6.49 8.70
N GLU A 48 -20.97 -6.13 9.95
CA GLU A 48 -21.67 -6.97 10.92
C GLU A 48 -23.16 -6.61 11.00
N ARG A 49 -23.97 -7.55 11.49
CA ARG A 49 -25.40 -7.31 11.69
C ARG A 49 -25.62 -6.20 12.73
N GLY A 50 -26.52 -5.27 12.44
CA GLY A 50 -26.85 -4.15 13.33
C GLY A 50 -25.79 -3.04 13.39
N MET A 51 -24.76 -3.08 12.52
CA MET A 51 -23.70 -2.07 12.47
C MET A 51 -24.22 -0.65 12.13
N ASP A 52 -25.40 -0.56 11.52
CA ASP A 52 -26.16 0.68 11.28
C ASP A 52 -26.64 1.38 12.56
N GLN A 53 -26.78 0.65 13.67
CA GLN A 53 -27.26 1.15 14.97
C GLN A 53 -26.15 1.19 16.02
N TRP A 54 -24.91 0.97 15.62
CA TRP A 54 -23.79 0.96 16.55
C TRP A 54 -23.50 2.35 17.11
N ASN A 55 -23.39 2.42 18.43
CA ASN A 55 -22.76 3.55 19.12
C ASN A 55 -21.22 3.46 19.04
N THR A 56 -20.56 4.52 19.51
CA THR A 56 -19.09 4.65 19.55
C THR A 56 -18.40 3.47 20.24
N GLY A 57 -18.99 2.92 21.31
CA GLY A 57 -18.43 1.78 22.04
C GLY A 57 -18.35 0.50 21.20
N HIS A 58 -19.39 0.21 20.43
CA HIS A 58 -19.41 -0.94 19.51
C HIS A 58 -18.34 -0.80 18.42
N TRP A 59 -18.20 0.40 17.84
CA TRP A 59 -17.15 0.69 16.87
C TRP A 59 -15.75 0.50 17.44
N HIS A 60 -15.46 1.04 18.63
CA HIS A 60 -14.16 0.84 19.28
C HIS A 60 -13.88 -0.64 19.59
N ALA A 61 -14.89 -1.40 20.02
CA ALA A 61 -14.74 -2.84 20.27
C ALA A 61 -14.39 -3.61 18.98
N TYR A 62 -15.07 -3.29 17.87
CA TYR A 62 -14.79 -3.88 16.56
C TYR A 62 -13.35 -3.58 16.09
N ILE A 63 -12.92 -2.31 16.19
CA ILE A 63 -11.57 -1.90 15.80
C ILE A 63 -10.52 -2.58 16.65
N ARG A 64 -10.69 -2.59 17.98
CA ARG A 64 -9.76 -3.27 18.89
C ARG A 64 -9.59 -4.75 18.53
N ARG A 65 -10.69 -5.46 18.31
CA ARG A 65 -10.66 -6.88 17.91
C ARG A 65 -9.90 -7.09 16.60
N LYS A 66 -10.10 -6.22 15.60
CA LYS A 66 -9.42 -6.31 14.31
C LYS A 66 -7.93 -5.91 14.42
N VAL A 67 -7.58 -4.92 15.23
CA VAL A 67 -6.18 -4.58 15.52
C VAL A 67 -5.48 -5.74 16.24
N ASP A 68 -6.13 -6.38 17.22
CA ASP A 68 -5.61 -7.58 17.90
C ASP A 68 -5.36 -8.73 16.91
N GLU A 69 -6.25 -8.91 15.93
CA GLU A 69 -6.06 -9.89 14.85
C GLU A 69 -4.83 -9.56 14.00
N TYR A 70 -4.68 -8.30 13.58
CA TYR A 70 -3.50 -7.84 12.86
C TYR A 70 -2.21 -8.05 13.66
N GLU A 71 -2.19 -7.69 14.95
CA GLU A 71 -1.00 -7.82 15.79
C GLU A 71 -0.58 -9.29 15.96
N LYS A 72 -1.55 -10.22 16.04
CA LYS A 72 -1.26 -11.66 16.04
C LYS A 72 -0.67 -12.13 14.72
N LEU A 73 -1.25 -11.70 13.60
CA LEU A 73 -0.80 -12.12 12.26
C LEU A 73 0.56 -11.52 11.89
N SER A 74 0.83 -10.30 12.30
CA SER A 74 2.09 -9.59 12.01
C SER A 74 3.26 -10.06 12.88
N GLY A 75 3.00 -10.79 13.98
CA GLY A 75 4.02 -11.17 14.97
C GLY A 75 4.30 -10.09 16.02
N GLU A 76 3.54 -8.99 16.02
CA GLU A 76 3.69 -7.90 16.99
C GLU A 76 3.43 -8.38 18.44
N GLN A 77 2.39 -9.19 18.66
CA GLN A 77 2.10 -9.69 20.01
C GLN A 77 3.17 -10.66 20.53
N GLU A 78 3.75 -11.47 19.64
CA GLU A 78 4.81 -12.42 19.98
C GLU A 78 6.05 -11.68 20.48
N VAL A 79 6.54 -10.71 19.72
CA VAL A 79 7.70 -9.89 20.11
C VAL A 79 7.43 -9.11 21.40
N ARG A 80 6.20 -8.62 21.61
CA ARG A 80 5.84 -7.90 22.85
C ARG A 80 5.85 -8.82 24.07
N ARG A 81 5.38 -10.07 23.93
CA ARG A 81 5.41 -11.08 25.00
C ARG A 81 6.82 -11.51 25.34
N GLU A 82 7.67 -11.73 24.33
CA GLU A 82 9.08 -12.07 24.54
C GLU A 82 9.80 -10.97 25.33
N LYS A 83 9.61 -9.70 24.95
CA LYS A 83 10.16 -8.56 25.69
C LYS A 83 9.65 -8.46 27.11
N ALA A 84 8.35 -8.73 27.35
CA ALA A 84 7.78 -8.74 28.69
C ALA A 84 8.32 -9.90 29.55
N GLY A 85 8.54 -11.08 28.96
CA GLY A 85 9.17 -12.22 29.64
C GLY A 85 10.62 -11.96 30.01
N LEU A 86 11.38 -11.30 29.14
CA LEU A 86 12.76 -10.85 29.40
C LEU A 86 12.81 -9.78 30.50
N ALA A 87 11.85 -8.85 30.53
CA ALA A 87 11.70 -7.87 31.62
C ALA A 87 11.26 -8.51 32.95
N GLY A 88 10.46 -9.59 32.89
CA GLY A 88 10.01 -10.35 34.05
C GLY A 88 11.11 -11.07 34.83
N GLY A 89 12.30 -11.28 34.23
CA GLY A 89 13.49 -11.78 34.92
C GLY A 89 14.30 -10.69 35.65
N ALA A 90 14.08 -9.42 35.33
CA ALA A 90 14.86 -8.29 35.87
C ALA A 90 14.05 -7.40 36.84
N MET A 91 12.77 -7.71 37.09
CA MET A 91 11.87 -6.80 37.83
C MET A 91 10.95 -7.53 38.83
N MET A 92 11.48 -8.53 39.54
CA MET A 92 10.90 -9.03 40.80
C MET A 92 11.50 -8.34 42.04
N ALA A 93 11.93 -7.09 41.89
CA ALA A 93 12.21 -6.20 43.01
C ALA A 93 11.96 -4.75 42.56
N ALA A 94 10.98 -4.12 43.21
CA ALA A 94 10.55 -2.73 43.08
C ALA A 94 9.49 -2.41 42.00
N ALA A 95 8.34 -1.97 42.53
CA ALA A 95 7.26 -1.24 41.86
C ALA A 95 6.18 -2.05 41.13
N GLU A 96 5.55 -2.96 41.86
CA GLU A 96 4.10 -3.11 41.76
C GLU A 96 3.42 -1.77 42.07
N ARG A 97 2.61 -1.31 41.11
CA ARG A 97 1.78 -0.08 41.04
C ARG A 97 2.38 1.06 40.20
N ARG A 98 1.88 1.13 38.95
CA ARG A 98 1.95 2.19 37.91
C ARG A 98 2.99 1.97 36.79
N ALA A 99 2.49 1.58 35.62
CA ALA A 99 2.97 1.78 34.23
C ALA A 99 2.80 0.46 33.44
N GLY A 100 2.20 0.36 32.27
CA GLY A 100 1.56 1.31 31.37
C GLY A 100 1.10 0.50 30.16
N THR A 101 -0.18 0.61 29.81
CA THR A 101 -0.75 0.13 28.54
C THR A 101 -0.13 0.94 27.40
N SER A 102 0.95 0.44 26.78
CA SER A 102 1.51 1.03 25.57
C SER A 102 1.17 0.16 24.37
N GLY A 103 0.16 0.64 23.64
CA GLY A 103 -0.47 0.04 22.46
C GLY A 103 -1.65 0.92 22.01
N MET A 104 -2.25 1.62 22.97
CA MET A 104 -2.82 2.95 22.77
C MET A 104 -1.92 3.87 23.59
N ALA A 105 -1.16 4.76 22.96
CA ALA A 105 -0.59 5.87 23.71
C ALA A 105 -1.74 6.53 24.47
N ALA A 106 -1.49 6.88 25.73
CA ALA A 106 -2.42 7.67 26.53
C ALA A 106 -3.00 8.75 25.63
N ALA A 107 -4.32 8.73 25.45
CA ALA A 107 -5.02 9.87 24.90
C ALA A 107 -4.45 11.09 25.61
N PRO A 108 -4.01 12.15 24.90
CA PRO A 108 -3.95 13.43 25.55
C PRO A 108 -5.31 13.61 26.22
N SER A 109 -5.29 13.79 27.54
CA SER A 109 -6.43 14.23 28.32
C SER A 109 -7.14 15.34 27.54
N GLY A 110 -8.24 14.96 26.91
CA GLY A 110 -8.71 15.64 25.71
C GLY A 110 -9.55 14.73 24.82
N ALA A 111 -10.38 13.85 25.38
CA ALA A 111 -11.69 13.58 24.77
C ALA A 111 -12.57 14.84 24.96
N GLY A 112 -12.07 15.97 24.48
CA GLY A 112 -12.89 17.13 24.21
C GLY A 112 -13.66 16.78 22.94
N VAL A 113 -14.94 17.11 22.92
CA VAL A 113 -15.67 17.31 21.67
C VAL A 113 -15.02 18.50 20.96
N GLY A 114 -13.82 18.28 20.41
CA GLY A 114 -13.21 19.19 19.47
C GLY A 114 -14.16 19.22 18.29
N GLY A 115 -14.71 20.40 18.01
CA GLY A 115 -15.58 20.60 16.87
C GLY A 115 -14.94 20.02 15.60
N MET A 116 -15.80 19.71 14.63
CA MET A 116 -15.40 19.24 13.30
C MET A 116 -14.11 19.96 12.84
N PRO A 117 -13.08 19.23 12.38
CA PRO A 117 -11.88 19.84 11.83
C PRO A 117 -12.26 20.91 10.82
N ALA A 118 -11.55 22.04 10.84
CA ALA A 118 -11.84 23.14 9.94
C ALA A 118 -11.84 22.68 8.47
N VAL A 119 -12.87 23.09 7.74
CA VAL A 119 -12.99 22.88 6.29
C VAL A 119 -11.83 23.58 5.58
N TYR A 120 -11.42 23.06 4.43
CA TYR A 120 -10.50 23.81 3.57
C TYR A 120 -11.16 25.10 3.09
N PRO A 121 -10.48 26.27 3.20
CA PRO A 121 -10.94 27.47 2.55
C PRO A 121 -10.95 27.27 1.02
N ALA A 122 -11.83 27.98 0.31
CA ALA A 122 -12.01 27.80 -1.14
C ALA A 122 -10.70 27.90 -1.95
N GLU A 123 -9.85 28.88 -1.64
CA GLU A 123 -8.54 29.03 -2.28
C GLU A 123 -7.60 27.85 -1.99
N GLY A 124 -7.58 27.39 -0.74
CA GLY A 124 -6.79 26.23 -0.31
C GLY A 124 -7.27 24.95 -0.98
N TRP A 125 -8.58 24.77 -1.15
CA TRP A 125 -9.16 23.65 -1.87
C TRP A 125 -8.77 23.67 -3.35
N ALA A 126 -8.89 24.82 -4.02
CA ALA A 126 -8.50 24.95 -5.43
C ALA A 126 -6.99 24.68 -5.64
N GLN A 127 -6.15 25.09 -4.68
CA GLN A 127 -4.72 24.75 -4.70
C GLN A 127 -4.50 23.24 -4.52
N LEU A 128 -5.26 22.61 -3.63
CA LEU A 128 -5.21 21.17 -3.39
C LEU A 128 -5.61 20.38 -4.64
N GLU A 129 -6.63 20.82 -5.38
CA GLU A 129 -7.08 20.20 -6.63
C GLU A 129 -6.02 20.28 -7.73
N ARG A 130 -5.38 21.44 -7.90
CA ARG A 130 -4.23 21.59 -8.82
C ARG A 130 -3.09 20.68 -8.40
N GLY A 131 -2.81 20.62 -7.10
CA GLY A 131 -1.81 19.74 -6.51
C GLY A 131 -2.09 18.26 -6.77
N ALA A 132 -3.33 17.83 -6.60
CA ALA A 132 -3.79 16.46 -6.84
C ALA A 132 -3.66 16.06 -8.32
N ALA A 133 -4.03 16.95 -9.25
CA ALA A 133 -3.86 16.73 -10.68
C ALA A 133 -2.37 16.60 -11.04
N LEU A 134 -1.54 17.54 -10.60
CA LEU A 134 -0.11 17.52 -10.88
C LEU A 134 0.57 16.27 -10.30
N LEU A 135 0.24 15.88 -9.07
CA LEU A 135 0.77 14.67 -8.47
C LEU A 135 0.39 13.43 -9.29
N ALA A 136 -0.87 13.30 -9.70
CA ALA A 136 -1.32 12.18 -10.53
C ALA A 136 -0.56 12.10 -11.87
N GLU A 137 -0.32 13.25 -12.51
CA GLU A 137 0.46 13.34 -13.75
C GLU A 137 1.91 12.91 -13.56
N ARG A 138 2.58 13.39 -12.49
CA ARG A 138 3.98 13.04 -12.23
C ARG A 138 4.17 11.59 -11.80
N LEU A 139 3.15 10.99 -11.18
CA LEU A 139 3.16 9.59 -10.77
C LEU A 139 2.65 8.64 -11.87
N ARG A 140 2.25 9.15 -13.04
CA ARG A 140 1.71 8.31 -14.13
C ARG A 140 2.67 7.17 -14.49
N GLY A 141 2.16 5.95 -14.45
CA GLY A 141 2.94 4.73 -14.72
C GLY A 141 4.00 4.39 -13.67
N ARG A 142 4.07 5.14 -12.57
CA ARG A 142 5.03 4.95 -11.49
C ARG A 142 4.36 4.40 -10.24
N GLN A 143 5.19 3.78 -9.43
CA GLN A 143 4.85 3.38 -8.09
C GLN A 143 5.91 3.95 -7.14
N LEU A 144 5.50 4.78 -6.19
CA LEU A 144 6.40 5.50 -5.30
C LEU A 144 6.03 5.25 -3.83
N LEU A 145 7.05 5.10 -2.99
CA LEU A 145 6.93 5.25 -1.55
C LEU A 145 6.78 6.74 -1.18
N ALA A 146 6.22 7.04 0.00
CA ALA A 146 6.07 8.43 0.46
C ALA A 146 7.37 9.25 0.37
N ALA A 147 8.50 8.70 0.81
CA ALA A 147 9.79 9.40 0.75
C ALA A 147 10.24 9.68 -0.70
N GLU A 148 9.90 8.79 -1.64
CA GLU A 148 10.21 8.97 -3.06
C GLU A 148 9.29 10.00 -3.71
N ALA A 149 8.01 10.03 -3.31
CA ALA A 149 7.07 11.06 -3.72
C ALA A 149 7.47 12.43 -3.17
N GLU A 150 7.91 12.51 -1.91
CA GLU A 150 8.47 13.72 -1.30
C GLU A 150 9.67 14.23 -2.08
N ALA A 151 10.64 13.36 -2.37
CA ALA A 151 11.83 13.71 -3.15
C ALA A 151 11.47 14.21 -4.55
N LEU A 152 10.57 13.52 -5.26
CA LEU A 152 10.11 13.92 -6.61
C LEU A 152 9.46 15.32 -6.60
N LEU A 153 8.72 15.65 -5.55
CA LEU A 153 8.00 16.92 -5.43
C LEU A 153 8.88 18.06 -4.95
N ALA A 154 9.89 17.78 -4.12
CA ALA A 154 10.85 18.77 -3.64
C ALA A 154 11.54 19.49 -4.80
N ASP A 155 11.81 18.78 -5.89
CA ASP A 155 12.46 19.33 -7.09
C ASP A 155 11.51 20.13 -8.00
N THR A 156 10.20 20.05 -7.81
CA THR A 156 9.23 20.49 -8.83
C THR A 156 8.12 21.42 -8.35
N VAL A 157 7.81 21.49 -7.05
CA VAL A 157 6.75 22.39 -6.52
C VAL A 157 7.00 22.78 -5.05
N PRO A 158 7.46 24.02 -4.76
CA PRO A 158 7.54 24.53 -3.38
C PRO A 158 6.15 24.74 -2.72
N GLN A 159 5.08 24.71 -3.51
CA GLN A 159 3.72 25.18 -3.13
C GLN A 159 2.74 24.06 -2.73
N LEU A 160 3.19 22.81 -2.64
CA LEU A 160 2.38 21.68 -2.15
C LEU A 160 2.62 21.49 -0.64
N ALA A 161 2.19 22.48 0.17
CA ALA A 161 2.42 22.48 1.62
C ALA A 161 1.94 21.20 2.33
N SER A 162 0.98 20.46 1.77
CA SER A 162 0.64 19.09 2.17
C SER A 162 0.40 18.20 0.95
N TRP A 163 1.47 17.62 0.39
CA TRP A 163 1.35 16.65 -0.70
C TRP A 163 0.53 15.41 -0.33
N ARG A 164 0.46 15.05 0.96
CA ARG A 164 -0.36 13.95 1.48
C ARG A 164 -1.86 14.23 1.30
N ALA A 165 -2.30 15.45 1.59
CA ALA A 165 -3.67 15.87 1.33
C ALA A 165 -3.98 15.84 -0.18
N ALA A 166 -3.05 16.31 -1.02
CA ALA A 166 -3.20 16.26 -2.47
C ALA A 166 -3.27 14.81 -2.99
N ALA A 167 -2.47 13.91 -2.44
CA ALA A 167 -2.52 12.49 -2.74
C ALA A 167 -3.86 11.87 -2.35
N GLN A 168 -4.37 12.17 -1.15
CA GLN A 168 -5.69 11.73 -0.72
C GLN A 168 -6.78 12.22 -1.66
N LEU A 169 -6.76 13.50 -2.03
CA LEU A 169 -7.73 14.05 -2.97
C LEU A 169 -7.62 13.38 -4.35
N ALA A 170 -6.40 13.14 -4.85
CA ALA A 170 -6.20 12.40 -6.10
C ALA A 170 -6.74 10.95 -6.02
N ARG A 171 -6.66 10.31 -4.85
CA ARG A 171 -7.31 9.01 -4.61
C ARG A 171 -8.83 9.11 -4.63
N LEU A 172 -9.41 10.15 -4.03
CA LEU A 172 -10.87 10.37 -4.03
C LEU A 172 -11.39 10.62 -5.45
N TYR A 173 -10.61 11.31 -6.28
CA TYR A 173 -10.87 11.46 -7.73
C TYR A 173 -10.58 10.19 -8.55
N GLY A 174 -10.14 9.09 -7.93
CA GLY A 174 -9.81 7.84 -8.63
C GLY A 174 -8.56 7.88 -9.50
N ARG A 175 -7.70 8.90 -9.34
CA ARG A 175 -6.48 9.09 -10.14
C ARG A 175 -5.26 8.36 -9.55
N LEU A 176 -5.27 8.14 -8.24
CA LEU A 176 -4.23 7.41 -7.51
C LEU A 176 -4.85 6.33 -6.63
N SER A 177 -4.06 5.30 -6.30
CA SER A 177 -4.33 4.41 -5.18
C SER A 177 -3.28 4.63 -4.09
N ILE A 178 -3.72 4.54 -2.83
CA ILE A 178 -2.88 4.75 -1.65
C ILE A 178 -3.09 3.59 -0.69
N THR A 179 -1.99 2.99 -0.25
CA THR A 179 -2.02 1.82 0.62
C THR A 179 -0.73 1.66 1.42
N ALA A 180 -0.69 0.73 2.39
CA ALA A 180 0.55 0.25 2.98
C ALA A 180 1.41 -0.51 1.95
N ALA A 181 2.73 -0.38 2.04
CA ALA A 181 3.63 -0.99 1.05
C ALA A 181 3.72 -2.52 1.15
N LEU A 182 3.33 -3.10 2.30
CA LEU A 182 3.28 -4.54 2.50
C LEU A 182 1.84 -4.99 2.77
N GLU A 183 1.43 -6.07 2.11
CA GLU A 183 0.16 -6.75 2.31
C GLU A 183 0.30 -7.88 3.30
N LEU A 184 -0.44 -7.82 4.41
CA LEU A 184 -0.56 -8.94 5.34
C LEU A 184 -1.78 -9.78 4.97
N ALA A 185 -1.54 -10.92 4.33
CA ALA A 185 -2.61 -11.83 3.92
C ALA A 185 -3.26 -12.51 5.14
N THR A 186 -4.59 -12.58 5.13
CA THR A 186 -5.36 -13.41 6.06
C THR A 186 -5.38 -14.87 5.57
N ARG A 187 -5.51 -15.83 6.50
CA ARG A 187 -5.44 -17.30 6.28
C ARG A 187 -6.60 -17.88 5.43
N ARG A 188 -7.09 -17.19 4.40
CA ARG A 188 -8.07 -17.74 3.44
C ARG A 188 -7.44 -18.54 2.30
N ARG A 189 -6.11 -18.67 2.26
CA ARG A 189 -5.40 -19.57 1.34
C ARG A 189 -5.03 -20.86 2.06
N PRO A 190 -5.21 -22.04 1.44
CA PRO A 190 -4.93 -23.32 2.06
C PRO A 190 -3.44 -23.42 2.44
N ALA A 191 -3.17 -23.98 3.62
CA ALA A 191 -1.88 -23.90 4.33
C ALA A 191 -0.65 -24.34 3.52
N TRP A 192 -0.82 -25.22 2.53
CA TRP A 192 0.23 -25.69 1.61
C TRP A 192 0.72 -24.67 0.56
N LEU A 193 -0.01 -23.56 0.33
CA LEU A 193 0.37 -22.50 -0.63
C LEU A 193 0.79 -21.18 0.06
N SER A 194 0.73 -21.12 1.38
CA SER A 194 1.02 -19.93 2.17
C SER A 194 2.30 -20.11 2.95
N ALA A 195 3.39 -19.49 2.49
CA ALA A 195 4.53 -19.22 3.35
C ALA A 195 4.00 -18.49 4.60
N HIS A 196 4.11 -19.12 5.76
CA HIS A 196 3.44 -18.75 7.00
C HIS A 196 3.52 -17.24 7.31
N GLY A 197 2.38 -16.55 7.24
CA GLY A 197 2.16 -15.21 7.85
C GLY A 197 3.08 -14.07 7.41
N ALA A 198 3.97 -14.27 6.44
CA ALA A 198 4.90 -13.24 6.00
C ALA A 198 4.22 -12.32 4.98
N PRO A 199 4.22 -10.99 5.20
CA PRO A 199 3.55 -10.07 4.31
C PRO A 199 4.23 -10.01 2.94
N ARG A 200 3.46 -9.73 1.89
CA ARG A 200 3.97 -9.56 0.52
C ARG A 200 4.21 -8.09 0.22
N CYS A 201 5.35 -7.77 -0.37
CA CYS A 201 5.62 -6.42 -0.83
C CYS A 201 4.77 -6.12 -2.04
N ARG A 202 3.92 -5.08 -1.95
CA ARG A 202 3.11 -4.67 -3.09
C ARG A 202 3.99 -4.10 -4.21
N ARG A 203 5.21 -3.63 -3.93
CA ARG A 203 6.15 -3.06 -4.93
C ARG A 203 6.78 -4.08 -5.85
N CYS A 204 7.39 -5.12 -5.29
CA CYS A 204 8.15 -6.09 -6.07
C CYS A 204 7.55 -7.51 -6.03
N GLY A 205 6.44 -7.72 -5.29
CA GLY A 205 5.82 -9.03 -5.12
C GLY A 205 6.55 -9.98 -4.18
N SER A 206 7.76 -9.63 -3.73
CA SER A 206 8.58 -10.45 -2.83
C SER A 206 7.94 -10.61 -1.46
N VAL A 207 8.22 -11.74 -0.80
CA VAL A 207 7.78 -12.00 0.58
C VAL A 207 8.73 -11.30 1.55
N ALA A 208 8.19 -10.44 2.42
CA ALA A 208 8.93 -9.73 3.45
C ALA A 208 8.93 -10.53 4.75
N ARG A 209 9.97 -11.35 4.97
CA ARG A 209 10.09 -12.20 6.15
C ARG A 209 10.67 -11.48 7.37
N GLN A 210 11.50 -10.46 7.14
CA GLN A 210 12.18 -9.74 8.21
C GLN A 210 11.26 -8.78 8.93
N ARG A 211 11.41 -8.71 10.26
CA ARG A 211 10.68 -7.82 11.17
C ARG A 211 11.67 -7.15 12.12
N VAL A 212 11.49 -5.85 12.34
CA VAL A 212 12.33 -5.07 13.26
C VAL A 212 11.50 -4.05 14.04
N PRO A 213 11.93 -3.67 15.26
CA PRO A 213 11.37 -2.51 15.94
C PRO A 213 11.49 -1.26 15.07
N CYS A 214 10.43 -0.47 14.97
CA CYS A 214 10.39 0.67 14.07
C CYS A 214 9.99 1.95 14.81
N ALA A 215 10.93 2.90 14.90
CA ALA A 215 10.67 4.22 15.48
C ALA A 215 9.61 5.03 14.72
N ALA A 216 9.42 4.79 13.42
CA ALA A 216 8.46 5.55 12.61
C ALA A 216 6.99 5.17 12.90
N CYS A 217 6.71 3.94 13.32
CA CYS A 217 5.34 3.49 13.58
C CYS A 217 5.12 2.93 14.99
N GLY A 218 6.16 2.89 15.82
CA GLY A 218 6.11 2.39 17.20
C GLY A 218 6.01 0.87 17.34
N LEU A 219 5.74 0.13 16.26
CA LEU A 219 5.61 -1.33 16.30
C LEU A 219 6.94 -2.02 16.60
N ALA A 220 6.88 -3.05 17.45
CA ALA A 220 8.03 -3.89 17.81
C ALA A 220 8.45 -4.85 16.69
N ALA A 221 7.53 -5.20 15.78
CA ALA A 221 7.70 -6.17 14.71
C ALA A 221 7.30 -5.61 13.34
N CYS A 222 7.81 -4.43 12.97
CA CYS A 222 7.52 -3.84 11.66
C CYS A 222 8.27 -4.57 10.54
N ALA A 223 7.53 -5.19 9.63
CA ALA A 223 8.10 -5.93 8.52
C ALA A 223 8.72 -4.99 7.45
N TYR A 224 9.75 -5.46 6.74
CA TYR A 224 10.30 -4.76 5.59
C TYR A 224 10.74 -5.71 4.49
N CYS A 225 10.68 -5.23 3.25
CA CYS A 225 11.09 -5.99 2.07
C CYS A 225 12.59 -5.84 1.82
N GLU A 226 13.33 -6.95 1.85
CA GLU A 226 14.77 -6.99 1.57
C GLU A 226 15.07 -6.72 0.09
N ALA A 227 14.21 -7.20 -0.83
CA ALA A 227 14.37 -7.00 -2.27
C ALA A 227 14.28 -5.52 -2.70
N CYS A 228 13.62 -4.66 -1.91
CA CYS A 228 13.53 -3.22 -2.20
C CYS A 228 14.58 -2.38 -1.45
N LEU A 229 15.48 -2.97 -0.66
CA LEU A 229 16.41 -2.19 0.19
C LEU A 229 17.23 -1.18 -0.61
N ALA A 230 17.77 -1.59 -1.76
CA ALA A 230 18.59 -0.73 -2.62
C ALA A 230 17.80 0.34 -3.36
N LEU A 231 16.49 0.13 -3.58
CA LEU A 231 15.61 1.02 -4.36
C LEU A 231 14.72 1.91 -3.48
N GLY A 232 14.81 1.78 -2.16
CA GLY A 232 13.93 2.44 -1.20
C GLY A 232 13.26 1.41 -0.27
N ARG A 233 13.62 1.46 1.02
CA ARG A 233 13.19 0.48 2.02
C ARG A 233 11.66 0.46 2.19
N SER A 234 11.01 -0.50 1.54
CA SER A 234 9.57 -0.77 1.62
C SER A 234 9.22 -1.45 2.95
N ARG A 235 8.75 -0.68 3.93
CA ARG A 235 8.29 -1.15 5.25
C ARG A 235 6.78 -1.37 5.29
N ALA A 236 6.28 -2.15 6.24
CA ALA A 236 4.84 -2.33 6.47
C ALA A 236 4.15 -0.97 6.70
N CYS A 237 4.78 -0.09 7.49
CA CYS A 237 4.28 1.24 7.79
C CYS A 237 4.57 2.29 6.70
N ALA A 238 5.14 1.91 5.55
CA ALA A 238 5.43 2.85 4.48
C ALA A 238 4.19 3.06 3.60
N LEU A 239 3.86 4.33 3.32
CA LEU A 239 2.81 4.69 2.38
C LEU A 239 3.28 4.45 0.96
N LEU A 240 2.42 3.81 0.19
CA LEU A 240 2.66 3.48 -1.19
C LEU A 240 1.60 4.11 -2.08
N LEU A 241 2.07 4.88 -3.06
CA LEU A 241 1.26 5.53 -4.07
C LEU A 241 1.44 4.82 -5.40
N ARG A 242 0.33 4.58 -6.08
CA ARG A 242 0.32 4.12 -7.48
C ARG A 242 -0.59 5.01 -8.29
N SER A 243 -0.19 5.32 -9.51
CA SER A 243 -1.13 5.80 -10.51
C SER A 243 -2.26 4.78 -10.67
N ALA A 244 -3.50 5.26 -10.70
CA ALA A 244 -4.60 4.41 -11.14
C ALA A 244 -4.29 3.95 -12.56
N ALA A 245 -4.46 2.67 -12.84
CA ALA A 245 -4.39 2.21 -14.22
C ALA A 245 -5.43 3.01 -15.02
N PRO A 246 -5.10 3.53 -16.22
CA PRO A 246 -6.15 4.01 -17.10
C PRO A 246 -7.19 2.90 -17.22
N VAL A 247 -8.48 3.26 -17.18
CA VAL A 247 -9.57 2.30 -17.43
C VAL A 247 -9.15 1.49 -18.64
N ALA A 248 -9.03 0.18 -18.48
CA ALA A 248 -8.70 -0.70 -19.59
C ALA A 248 -9.79 -0.50 -20.63
N VAL A 249 -9.51 0.34 -21.63
CA VAL A 249 -10.23 0.29 -22.89
C VAL A 249 -10.03 -1.16 -23.30
N GLN A 250 -11.12 -1.91 -23.45
CA GLN A 250 -11.05 -3.24 -24.03
C GLN A 250 -10.27 -3.06 -25.32
N GLY A 251 -9.00 -3.49 -25.30
CA GLY A 251 -8.20 -3.52 -26.49
C GLY A 251 -8.88 -4.52 -27.38
N THR A 252 -9.72 -4.04 -28.30
CA THR A 252 -9.85 -4.69 -29.59
C THR A 252 -8.41 -4.80 -30.05
N ALA A 253 -7.86 -6.01 -30.05
CA ALA A 253 -6.53 -6.27 -30.56
C ALA A 253 -6.49 -5.68 -31.98
N ALA A 254 -5.98 -4.45 -32.09
CA ALA A 254 -5.65 -3.91 -33.38
C ALA A 254 -4.55 -4.83 -33.90
N PRO A 255 -4.69 -5.39 -35.12
CA PRO A 255 -3.67 -6.24 -35.67
C PRO A 255 -2.35 -5.47 -35.62
N SER A 256 -1.37 -6.09 -34.98
CA SER A 256 -0.04 -5.56 -34.73
C SER A 256 0.48 -4.94 -36.03
N THR A 257 0.61 -3.62 -36.07
CA THR A 257 1.27 -2.94 -37.18
C THR A 257 2.70 -3.47 -37.30
N ASP A 258 3.09 -3.71 -38.53
CA ASP A 258 4.15 -4.56 -39.07
C ASP A 258 5.60 -4.13 -38.73
N GLY A 259 5.89 -3.87 -37.44
CA GLY A 259 7.18 -3.36 -36.98
C GLY A 259 7.66 -3.92 -35.63
N GLY A 260 7.06 -5.02 -35.16
CA GLY A 260 7.19 -5.52 -33.78
C GLY A 260 8.62 -5.77 -33.28
N LEU A 261 9.52 -6.20 -34.16
CA LEU A 261 10.92 -6.49 -33.83
C LEU A 261 11.90 -5.45 -34.40
N ALA A 262 11.54 -4.74 -35.46
CA ALA A 262 12.43 -3.80 -36.15
C ALA A 262 12.86 -2.61 -35.26
N ARG A 263 11.99 -2.17 -34.34
CA ARG A 263 12.30 -1.08 -33.39
C ARG A 263 13.46 -1.36 -32.44
N TRP A 264 13.84 -2.63 -32.29
CA TRP A 264 14.84 -3.07 -31.31
C TRP A 264 16.24 -3.23 -31.90
N GLY A 265 16.42 -2.99 -33.21
CA GLY A 265 17.75 -3.04 -33.85
C GLY A 265 18.45 -4.40 -33.72
N LEU A 266 17.70 -5.49 -33.64
CA LEU A 266 18.22 -6.83 -33.40
C LEU A 266 18.97 -7.37 -34.62
N SER A 267 20.08 -8.09 -34.39
CA SER A 267 20.72 -8.87 -35.45
C SER A 267 19.78 -9.98 -35.97
N ALA A 268 20.10 -10.57 -37.12
CA ALA A 268 19.29 -11.63 -37.72
C ALA A 268 19.06 -12.83 -36.77
N ALA A 269 20.11 -13.26 -36.05
CA ALA A 269 20.03 -14.36 -35.09
C ALA A 269 19.16 -13.99 -33.87
N GLN A 270 19.28 -12.76 -33.37
CA GLN A 270 18.49 -12.26 -32.25
C GLN A 270 17.01 -12.10 -32.62
N SER A 271 16.72 -11.58 -33.82
CA SER A 271 15.36 -11.44 -34.35
C SER A 271 14.67 -12.79 -34.52
N ALA A 272 15.39 -13.78 -35.04
CA ALA A 272 14.86 -15.14 -35.22
C ALA A 272 14.50 -15.79 -33.87
N ALA A 273 15.39 -15.68 -32.89
CA ALA A 273 15.17 -16.23 -31.55
C ALA A 273 14.05 -15.50 -30.78
N ALA A 274 13.96 -14.17 -30.86
CA ALA A 274 12.88 -13.40 -30.27
C ALA A 274 11.52 -13.71 -30.94
N SER A 275 11.49 -13.87 -32.27
CA SER A 275 10.28 -14.28 -33.00
C SER A 275 9.78 -15.66 -32.55
N ALA A 276 10.69 -16.62 -32.38
CA ALA A 276 10.35 -17.96 -31.91
C ALA A 276 9.81 -17.96 -30.47
N ALA A 277 10.37 -17.12 -29.60
CA ALA A 277 9.88 -16.93 -28.23
C ALA A 277 8.47 -16.32 -28.22
N LEU A 278 8.24 -15.27 -29.01
CA LEU A 278 6.92 -14.62 -29.15
C LEU A 278 5.86 -15.58 -29.70
N ALA A 279 6.21 -16.37 -30.72
CA ALA A 279 5.32 -17.39 -31.27
C ALA A 279 4.99 -18.47 -30.23
N TYR A 280 5.94 -18.83 -29.37
CA TYR A 280 5.71 -19.77 -28.26
C TYR A 280 4.77 -19.19 -27.20
N LEU A 281 4.99 -17.94 -26.79
CA LEU A 281 4.16 -17.23 -25.80
C LEU A 281 2.72 -16.99 -26.32
N SER A 282 2.55 -16.84 -27.62
CA SER A 282 1.25 -16.62 -28.26
C SER A 282 0.41 -17.89 -28.41
N ARG A 283 0.94 -19.07 -28.08
CA ARG A 283 0.17 -20.33 -28.15
C ARG A 283 -0.84 -20.39 -27.00
N PRO A 284 -2.11 -20.72 -27.27
CA PRO A 284 -3.10 -20.94 -26.22
C PRO A 284 -2.69 -22.14 -25.36
N THR A 285 -2.47 -21.92 -24.07
CA THR A 285 -2.12 -22.98 -23.13
C THR A 285 -3.37 -23.78 -22.76
N SER A 286 -3.38 -25.08 -23.07
CA SER A 286 -4.42 -25.99 -22.56
C SER A 286 -4.15 -26.30 -21.09
N ALA A 287 -5.18 -26.22 -20.24
CA ALA A 287 -5.08 -26.43 -18.78
C ALA A 287 -4.55 -27.81 -18.33
N LYS A 288 -4.24 -28.72 -19.27
CA LYS A 288 -3.67 -30.05 -19.02
C LYS A 288 -2.15 -30.09 -19.11
N ASP A 289 -1.54 -29.15 -19.81
CA ASP A 289 -0.09 -29.05 -19.91
C ASP A 289 0.35 -28.00 -18.89
N GLY A 290 1.31 -28.36 -18.01
CA GLY A 290 1.83 -27.46 -17.00
C GLY A 290 2.44 -26.16 -17.59
N PRO A 291 3.05 -25.29 -16.77
CA PRO A 291 3.63 -24.05 -17.27
C PRO A 291 4.64 -24.36 -18.37
N GLY A 292 4.29 -23.97 -19.61
CA GLY A 292 5.12 -24.21 -20.78
C GLY A 292 6.50 -23.58 -20.60
N ARG A 293 7.55 -24.28 -21.02
CA ARG A 293 8.93 -23.81 -20.94
C ARG A 293 9.52 -23.62 -22.35
N PHE A 294 10.17 -22.47 -22.57
CA PHE A 294 10.93 -22.17 -23.77
C PHE A 294 12.37 -21.87 -23.38
N LEU A 295 13.34 -22.55 -23.99
CA LEU A 295 14.76 -22.39 -23.69
C LEU A 295 15.42 -21.50 -24.75
N LEU A 296 15.98 -20.37 -24.31
CA LEU A 296 16.88 -19.53 -25.09
C LEU A 296 18.31 -19.76 -24.63
N TRP A 297 19.16 -20.33 -25.49
CA TRP A 297 20.59 -20.45 -25.24
C TRP A 297 21.34 -19.38 -26.04
N ALA A 298 22.05 -18.50 -25.32
CA ALA A 298 22.93 -17.50 -25.92
C ALA A 298 24.31 -17.45 -25.24
N VAL A 299 25.37 -17.40 -26.06
CA VAL A 299 26.77 -17.26 -25.61
C VAL A 299 27.04 -15.90 -24.95
N THR A 300 28.14 -15.77 -24.20
CA THR A 300 28.55 -14.48 -23.60
C THR A 300 28.80 -13.43 -24.68
N GLY A 301 28.32 -12.21 -24.48
CA GLY A 301 28.45 -11.11 -25.47
C GLY A 301 27.44 -11.10 -26.62
N ALA A 302 26.53 -12.07 -26.73
CA ALA A 302 25.55 -12.14 -27.82
C ALA A 302 24.34 -11.18 -27.69
N GLY A 303 24.35 -10.24 -26.74
CA GLY A 303 23.23 -9.32 -26.51
C GLY A 303 21.96 -10.01 -25.98
N LYS A 304 22.10 -10.77 -24.88
CA LYS A 304 20.98 -11.50 -24.25
C LYS A 304 19.85 -10.59 -23.77
N THR A 305 20.21 -9.41 -23.27
CA THR A 305 19.26 -8.48 -22.67
C THR A 305 18.35 -7.89 -23.74
N GLU A 306 18.92 -7.51 -24.89
CA GLU A 306 18.24 -6.96 -26.05
C GLU A 306 17.20 -7.92 -26.63
N MET A 307 17.45 -9.24 -26.54
CA MET A 307 16.55 -10.29 -27.02
C MET A 307 15.32 -10.53 -26.14
N VAL A 308 15.36 -10.18 -24.84
CA VAL A 308 14.27 -10.45 -23.89
C VAL A 308 13.22 -9.33 -23.89
N PHE A 309 13.64 -8.08 -24.07
CA PHE A 309 12.73 -6.92 -24.03
C PHE A 309 11.49 -7.01 -24.95
N PRO A 310 11.56 -7.58 -26.17
CA PRO A 310 10.37 -7.73 -27.00
C PRO A 310 9.33 -8.71 -26.42
N CYS A 311 9.73 -9.62 -25.52
CA CYS A 311 8.90 -10.69 -24.96
C CYS A 311 8.19 -10.32 -23.65
N ASP A 312 8.55 -9.20 -23.02
CA ASP A 312 8.02 -8.74 -21.72
C ASP A 312 6.83 -7.76 -21.85
N GLY A 313 6.22 -7.68 -23.05
CA GLY A 313 5.14 -6.73 -23.40
C GLY A 313 3.74 -7.31 -23.35
#